data_AF-A0A0F9CC32-F1
#
_entry.id   AF-A0A0F9CC32-F1
#
_cell.length_a   1.000
_cell.length_b   1.000
_cell.length_c   1.000
_cell.angle_alpha   90.00
_cell.angle_beta   90.00
_cell.angle_gamma   90.00
#
_symmetry.space_group_name_H-M   'P 1'
#
loop_
_entity.id
_entity.type
_entity.pdbx_description
1 polymer ?
#
loop_
_entity_poly.entity_id
_entity_poly.type
_entity_poly.pdbx_seq_one_letter_code
_entity_poly.pdbx_strand_id
1 'polypeptide(L)'
;KFRDRQRAFFNQREGLKQAFKVEFEEKEAPSGSVNAAIDAYFDVNIDDYPDPRNPGETDWDAFFGAQDKALVPLSAKDRKRVVEFIRKFDTPTVKEFRGAQDIIDRFYETPKYKGLSLDDGEDVDRVLFDVAPKMQLAFLRRTGEELSRGDAVMSAVQFVKDEDVAEFLLEHFVPRPKFRVRQRRGRKRISFDIEPEEITNPKRDAILIKNQEIMAKFFPDILMRELSREQEAGLRGQAFAAIQR
;
A
#
# COMPACT_ATOMS: atom_id res chain seq x y z
N LYS A 1 17.87 9.78 20.48
CA LYS A 1 18.40 9.75 19.10
C LYS A 1 17.41 10.28 18.05
N PHE A 2 16.17 9.77 17.92
CA PHE A 2 15.17 10.33 16.97
C PHE A 2 14.58 11.67 17.45
N ARG A 3 14.19 11.72 18.73
CA ARG A 3 13.70 12.92 19.44
C ARG A 3 14.68 14.10 19.41
N ASP A 4 15.98 13.84 19.45
CA ASP A 4 17.03 14.87 19.37
C ASP A 4 17.21 15.44 17.96
N ARG A 5 17.03 14.60 16.92
CA ARG A 5 17.06 15.02 15.50
C ARG A 5 15.81 15.82 15.13
N GLN A 6 14.67 15.52 15.75
CA GLN A 6 13.46 16.33 15.64
C GLN A 6 13.59 17.68 16.33
N ARG A 7 14.18 17.74 17.53
CA ARG A 7 14.45 19.04 18.17
C ARG A 7 15.36 19.92 17.32
N ALA A 8 16.31 19.32 16.61
CA ALA A 8 17.13 20.00 15.61
C ALA A 8 16.32 20.43 14.36
N PHE A 9 15.36 19.63 13.90
CA PHE A 9 14.45 19.99 12.81
C PHE A 9 13.49 21.12 13.19
N PHE A 10 12.96 21.13 14.42
CA PHE A 10 12.14 22.23 14.95
C PHE A 10 12.95 23.52 15.12
N ASN A 11 14.23 23.44 15.50
CA ASN A 11 15.11 24.61 15.50
C ASN A 11 15.45 25.08 14.08
N GLN A 12 15.48 24.18 13.09
CA GLN A 12 15.57 24.53 11.67
C GLN A 12 14.26 25.14 11.15
N ARG A 13 13.09 24.69 11.65
CA ARG A 13 11.76 25.12 11.22
C ARG A 13 11.56 26.63 11.30
N GLU A 14 12.00 27.29 12.38
CA GLU A 14 11.92 28.75 12.48
C GLU A 14 12.83 29.46 11.45
N GLY A 15 14.03 28.91 11.21
CA GLY A 15 14.91 29.38 10.13
C GLY A 15 14.32 29.15 8.74
N LEU A 16 13.59 28.05 8.53
CA LEU A 16 12.87 27.76 7.30
C LEU A 16 11.71 28.72 7.09
N LYS A 17 10.87 28.93 8.11
CA LYS A 17 9.79 29.93 8.08
C LYS A 17 10.32 31.31 7.76
N GLN A 18 11.46 31.69 8.36
CA GLN A 18 12.08 32.98 8.10
C GLN A 18 12.64 33.09 6.67
N ALA A 19 13.37 32.08 6.19
CA ALA A 19 13.86 32.05 4.81
C ALA A 19 12.72 32.07 3.78
N PHE A 20 11.60 31.41 4.10
CA PHE A 20 10.42 31.34 3.24
C PHE A 20 9.72 32.70 3.15
N LYS A 21 9.52 33.37 4.28
CA LYS A 21 8.97 34.75 4.33
C LYS A 21 9.81 35.73 3.52
N VAL A 22 11.14 35.50 3.45
CA VAL A 22 12.07 36.31 2.64
C VAL A 22 11.96 35.99 1.14
N GLU A 23 11.82 34.73 0.72
CA GLU A 23 11.77 34.39 -0.71
C GLU A 23 10.43 34.75 -1.38
N PHE A 24 9.35 34.83 -0.60
CA PHE A 24 8.00 35.04 -1.14
C PHE A 24 7.48 36.47 -1.03
N GLU A 25 8.19 37.41 -0.39
CA GLU A 25 7.98 38.89 -0.31
C GLU A 25 6.53 39.47 -0.43
N GLU A 26 5.48 38.69 -0.21
CA GLU A 26 4.10 39.16 -0.37
C GLU A 26 3.65 39.89 0.90
N LYS A 27 3.48 41.21 0.75
CA LYS A 27 2.85 42.11 1.74
C LYS A 27 1.38 41.71 1.91
N GLU A 28 1.06 41.20 3.10
CA GLU A 28 -0.27 40.84 3.60
C GLU A 28 -0.94 39.65 2.91
N ALA A 29 -1.17 38.61 3.72
CA ALA A 29 -1.59 37.31 3.25
C ALA A 29 -3.00 37.01 3.81
N PRO A 30 -4.08 37.35 3.09
CA PRO A 30 -5.44 36.95 3.46
C PRO A 30 -5.56 35.41 3.56
N SER A 31 -6.65 34.90 4.14
CA SER A 31 -6.85 33.44 4.27
C SER A 31 -6.74 32.74 2.91
N GLY A 32 -5.93 31.67 2.82
CA GLY A 32 -5.62 30.98 1.56
C GLY A 32 -4.36 31.47 0.84
N SER A 33 -3.63 32.42 1.43
CA SER A 33 -2.34 32.86 0.94
C SER A 33 -1.22 31.81 1.11
N VAL A 34 -0.16 31.98 0.31
CA VAL A 34 1.03 31.12 0.32
C VAL A 34 1.61 31.00 1.73
N ASN A 35 1.87 32.12 2.40
CA ASN A 35 2.47 32.16 3.74
C ASN A 35 1.61 31.44 4.81
N ALA A 36 0.28 31.57 4.76
CA ALA A 36 -0.61 30.90 5.71
C ALA A 36 -0.61 29.37 5.54
N ALA A 37 -0.60 28.89 4.29
CA ALA A 37 -0.50 27.46 3.99
C ALA A 37 0.84 26.86 4.45
N ILE A 38 1.92 27.64 4.36
CA ILE A 38 3.27 27.21 4.80
C ILE A 38 3.38 27.19 6.31
N ASP A 39 2.86 28.21 6.98
CA ASP A 39 2.82 28.22 8.45
C ASP A 39 2.00 26.99 8.93
N ALA A 40 0.85 26.70 8.32
CA ALA A 40 0.07 25.50 8.60
C ALA A 40 0.83 24.18 8.28
N TYR A 41 1.58 24.12 7.17
CA TYR A 41 2.41 22.96 6.81
C TYR A 41 3.46 22.66 7.88
N PHE A 42 4.17 23.70 8.34
CA PHE A 42 5.20 23.54 9.35
C PHE A 42 4.60 23.36 10.75
N ASP A 43 3.41 23.88 11.03
CA ASP A 43 2.72 23.80 12.31
C ASP A 43 2.17 22.40 12.63
N VAL A 44 2.06 21.51 11.64
CA VAL A 44 1.75 20.10 11.86
C VAL A 44 2.80 19.48 12.80
N ASN A 45 2.37 19.11 14.01
CA ASN A 45 3.24 18.50 15.02
C ASN A 45 3.17 16.98 14.89
N ILE A 46 4.34 16.33 14.88
CA ILE A 46 4.44 14.88 14.77
C ILE A 46 3.89 14.14 15.99
N ASP A 47 3.95 14.75 17.17
CA ASP A 47 3.45 14.15 18.41
C ASP A 47 1.91 13.97 18.40
N ASP A 48 1.22 14.66 17.49
CA ASP A 48 -0.24 14.54 17.31
C ASP A 48 -0.64 13.32 16.45
N TYR A 49 0.34 12.60 15.88
CA TYR A 49 0.13 11.45 15.01
C TYR A 49 0.83 10.19 15.55
N PRO A 50 0.47 9.71 16.76
CA PRO A 50 0.97 8.44 17.25
C PRO A 50 0.43 7.29 16.39
N ASP A 51 1.27 6.33 16.04
CA ASP A 51 0.82 5.11 15.38
C ASP A 51 -0.07 4.31 16.35
N PRO A 52 -1.37 4.08 16.03
CA PRO A 52 -2.27 3.33 16.90
C PRO A 52 -1.88 1.85 17.06
N ARG A 53 -1.03 1.32 16.17
CA ARG A 53 -0.59 -0.08 16.15
C ARG A 53 0.74 -0.27 16.86
N ASN A 54 1.63 0.73 16.82
CA ASN A 54 2.96 0.68 17.43
C ASN A 54 3.17 1.79 18.47
N PRO A 55 2.98 1.50 19.77
CA PRO A 55 3.15 2.48 20.83
C PRO A 55 4.57 3.07 20.84
N GLY A 56 4.67 4.38 20.56
CA GLY A 56 5.93 5.13 20.51
C GLY A 56 6.49 5.35 19.10
N GLU A 57 5.79 4.88 18.07
CA GLU A 57 6.05 5.20 16.67
C GLU A 57 5.04 6.24 16.15
N THR A 58 5.31 6.82 14.99
CA THR A 58 4.50 7.88 14.37
C THR A 58 3.75 7.30 13.18
N ASP A 59 2.46 7.61 13.06
CA ASP A 59 1.70 7.43 11.82
C ASP A 59 2.17 8.47 10.79
N TRP A 60 3.19 8.08 10.02
CA TRP A 60 3.82 8.95 9.04
C TRP A 60 2.86 9.34 7.91
N ASP A 61 1.97 8.44 7.50
CA ASP A 61 0.98 8.72 6.47
C ASP A 61 -0.01 9.78 6.94
N ALA A 62 -0.49 9.69 8.18
CA ALA A 62 -1.37 10.70 8.75
C ALA A 62 -0.65 12.04 8.94
N PHE A 63 0.60 12.03 9.43
CA PHE A 63 1.42 13.23 9.60
C PHE A 63 1.66 13.97 8.27
N PHE A 64 2.16 13.27 7.24
CA PHE A 64 2.41 13.89 5.94
C PHE A 64 1.12 14.23 5.20
N GLY A 65 0.05 13.43 5.38
CA GLY A 65 -1.28 13.76 4.86
C GLY A 65 -1.83 15.07 5.46
N ALA A 66 -1.54 15.36 6.72
CA ALA A 66 -1.90 16.64 7.33
C ALA A 66 -1.07 17.81 6.79
N GLN A 67 0.23 17.58 6.56
CA GLN A 67 1.10 18.57 5.90
C GLN A 67 0.63 18.88 4.47
N ASP A 68 0.29 17.87 3.68
CA ASP A 68 -0.19 18.07 2.30
C ASP A 68 -1.55 18.76 2.26
N LYS A 69 -2.45 18.46 3.22
CA LYS A 69 -3.73 19.17 3.39
C LYS A 69 -3.53 20.66 3.63
N ALA A 70 -2.48 21.06 4.34
CA ALA A 70 -2.17 22.47 4.57
C ALA A 70 -1.86 23.22 3.25
N LEU A 71 -1.41 22.51 2.21
CA LEU A 71 -1.06 23.07 0.91
C LEU A 71 -2.20 23.04 -0.12
N VAL A 72 -3.31 22.35 0.17
CA VAL A 72 -4.49 22.24 -0.73
C VAL A 72 -5.08 23.59 -1.14
N PRO A 73 -5.16 24.63 -0.28
CA PRO A 73 -5.70 25.93 -0.67
C PRO A 73 -4.89 26.67 -1.74
N LEU A 74 -3.65 26.25 -2.01
CA LEU A 74 -2.76 26.92 -2.95
C LEU A 74 -3.10 26.58 -4.41
N SER A 75 -2.80 27.53 -5.30
CA SER A 75 -2.81 27.26 -6.74
C SER A 75 -1.81 26.14 -7.08
N ALA A 76 -2.04 25.39 -8.15
CA ALA A 76 -1.12 24.31 -8.55
C ALA A 76 0.32 24.81 -8.79
N LYS A 77 0.47 26.05 -9.28
CA LYS A 77 1.77 26.68 -9.52
C LYS A 77 2.47 27.00 -8.19
N ASP A 78 1.76 27.60 -7.24
CA ASP A 78 2.33 27.98 -5.95
C ASP A 78 2.62 26.75 -5.09
N ARG A 79 1.72 25.76 -5.10
CA ARG A 79 1.94 24.46 -4.45
C ARG A 79 3.23 23.83 -4.95
N LYS A 80 3.46 23.80 -6.27
CA LYS A 80 4.69 23.26 -6.85
C LYS A 80 5.92 24.01 -6.35
N ARG A 81 5.91 25.34 -6.40
CA ARG A 81 7.03 26.18 -5.92
C ARG A 81 7.32 25.96 -4.44
N VAL A 82 6.27 25.88 -3.62
CA VAL A 82 6.37 25.66 -2.18
C VAL A 82 6.95 24.29 -1.87
N VAL A 83 6.43 23.23 -2.50
CA VAL A 83 6.96 21.88 -2.33
C VAL A 83 8.43 21.82 -2.75
N GLU A 84 8.79 22.36 -3.92
CA GLU A 84 10.18 22.40 -4.39
C GLU A 84 11.12 23.11 -3.42
N PHE A 85 10.68 24.21 -2.80
CA PHE A 85 11.47 24.88 -1.77
C PHE A 85 11.62 24.02 -0.52
N ILE A 86 10.53 23.47 0.02
CA ILE A 86 10.55 22.62 1.21
C ILE A 86 11.54 21.46 1.00
N ARG A 87 11.53 20.85 -0.19
CA ARG A 87 12.43 19.73 -0.54
C ARG A 87 13.92 20.09 -0.41
N LYS A 88 14.31 21.35 -0.63
CA LYS A 88 15.71 21.80 -0.50
C LYS A 88 16.23 21.63 0.93
N PHE A 89 15.32 21.68 1.90
CA PHE A 89 15.63 21.62 3.32
C PHE A 89 15.15 20.34 4.00
N ASP A 90 14.75 19.34 3.21
CA ASP A 90 14.42 18.02 3.74
C ASP A 90 15.62 17.50 4.56
N THR A 91 15.33 17.09 5.79
CA THR A 91 16.31 16.36 6.59
C THR A 91 16.61 15.01 5.95
N PRO A 92 17.76 14.38 6.26
CA PRO A 92 18.05 13.02 5.79
C PRO A 92 16.89 12.04 6.04
N THR A 93 16.19 12.15 7.16
CA THR A 93 15.05 11.29 7.49
C THR A 93 13.83 11.55 6.61
N VAL A 94 13.50 12.81 6.30
CA VAL A 94 12.40 13.14 5.37
C VAL A 94 12.72 12.64 3.96
N LYS A 95 13.99 12.75 3.53
CA LYS A 95 14.44 12.20 2.23
C LYS A 95 14.29 10.68 2.17
N GLU A 96 14.69 9.97 3.22
CA GLU A 96 14.50 8.51 3.33
C GLU A 96 13.01 8.14 3.28
N PHE A 97 12.16 8.85 4.02
CA PHE A 97 10.72 8.59 4.01
C PHE A 97 10.10 8.79 2.62
N ARG A 98 10.40 9.90 1.95
CA ARG A 98 9.93 10.15 0.57
C ARG A 98 10.41 9.07 -0.39
N GLY A 99 11.66 8.62 -0.23
CA GLY A 99 12.16 7.47 -0.99
C GLY A 99 11.36 6.18 -0.72
N ALA A 100 10.90 5.98 0.51
CA ALA A 100 10.02 4.86 0.86
C ALA A 100 8.62 5.01 0.24
N GLN A 101 8.06 6.22 0.20
CA GLN A 101 6.81 6.49 -0.53
C GLN A 101 6.96 6.19 -2.03
N ASP A 102 8.04 6.64 -2.67
CA ASP A 102 8.31 6.32 -4.09
C ASP A 102 8.45 4.80 -4.33
N ILE A 103 8.85 4.02 -3.33
CA ILE A 103 8.88 2.55 -3.41
C ILE A 103 7.46 1.98 -3.33
N ILE A 104 6.64 2.50 -2.42
CA ILE A 104 5.24 2.12 -2.26
C ILE A 104 4.41 2.46 -3.49
N ASP A 105 4.57 3.67 -4.04
CA ASP A 105 3.87 4.09 -5.25
C ASP A 105 4.20 3.13 -6.40
N ARG A 106 5.48 2.85 -6.63
CA ARG A 106 5.90 1.87 -7.64
C ARG A 106 5.36 0.46 -7.38
N PHE A 107 5.22 0.06 -6.12
CA PHE A 107 4.66 -1.24 -5.76
C PHE A 107 3.17 -1.34 -6.11
N TYR A 108 2.39 -0.29 -5.86
CA TYR A 108 0.97 -0.26 -6.22
C TYR A 108 0.74 0.06 -7.69
N GLU A 109 1.64 0.77 -8.37
CA GLU A 109 1.59 0.99 -9.82
C GLU A 109 2.00 -0.26 -10.63
N THR A 110 2.64 -1.24 -9.99
CA THR A 110 3.00 -2.51 -10.63
C THR A 110 1.85 -3.51 -10.52
N PRO A 111 1.35 -4.09 -11.63
CA PRO A 111 0.25 -5.04 -11.59
C PRO A 111 0.52 -6.22 -10.66
N LYS A 112 -0.47 -6.54 -9.82
CA LYS A 112 -0.40 -7.59 -8.80
C LYS A 112 -0.34 -8.99 -9.40
N TYR A 113 -1.11 -9.23 -10.45
CA TYR A 113 -1.25 -10.54 -11.08
C TYR A 113 -0.44 -10.62 -12.37
N LYS A 114 0.16 -11.79 -12.65
CA LYS A 114 0.87 -12.05 -13.90
C LYS A 114 -0.12 -11.97 -15.07
N GLY A 115 0.24 -11.22 -16.10
CA GLY A 115 -0.54 -11.14 -17.34
C GLY A 115 -1.72 -10.17 -17.32
N LEU A 116 -2.05 -9.57 -16.18
CA LEU A 116 -3.11 -8.57 -16.07
C LEU A 116 -2.54 -7.15 -16.02
N SER A 117 -3.37 -6.17 -16.41
CA SER A 117 -3.10 -4.76 -16.13
C SER A 117 -3.35 -4.44 -14.64
N LEU A 118 -3.06 -3.21 -14.24
CA LEU A 118 -3.33 -2.77 -12.87
C LEU A 118 -4.84 -2.78 -12.58
N ASP A 119 -5.62 -2.14 -13.45
CA ASP A 119 -7.07 -2.02 -13.33
C ASP A 119 -7.75 -3.40 -13.33
N ASP A 120 -7.32 -4.31 -14.20
CA ASP A 120 -7.84 -5.68 -14.25
C ASP A 120 -7.54 -6.44 -12.96
N GLY A 121 -6.35 -6.23 -12.39
CA GLY A 121 -5.96 -6.82 -11.11
C GLY A 121 -6.79 -6.30 -9.94
N GLU A 122 -7.15 -5.02 -9.94
CA GLU A 122 -8.08 -4.44 -8.96
C GLU A 122 -9.49 -5.03 -9.12
N ASP A 123 -9.93 -5.28 -10.35
CA ASP A 123 -11.22 -5.91 -10.61
C ASP A 123 -11.26 -7.38 -10.15
N VAL A 124 -10.17 -8.13 -10.34
CA VAL A 124 -10.00 -9.46 -9.73
C VAL A 124 -10.11 -9.37 -8.21
N ASP A 125 -9.39 -8.45 -7.57
CA ASP A 125 -9.43 -8.25 -6.12
C ASP A 125 -10.84 -7.87 -5.64
N ARG A 126 -11.56 -7.01 -6.37
CA ARG A 126 -12.95 -6.66 -6.08
C ARG A 126 -13.86 -7.89 -6.12
N VAL A 127 -13.72 -8.75 -7.13
CA VAL A 127 -14.52 -9.97 -7.21
C VAL A 127 -14.22 -10.90 -6.04
N LEU A 128 -12.95 -11.11 -5.74
CA LEU A 128 -12.51 -11.98 -4.66
C LEU A 128 -12.93 -11.41 -3.30
N PHE A 129 -12.58 -10.19 -2.96
CA PHE A 129 -12.68 -9.70 -1.57
C PHE A 129 -13.98 -8.95 -1.26
N ASP A 130 -14.71 -8.48 -2.27
CA ASP A 130 -15.99 -7.81 -2.05
C ASP A 130 -17.19 -8.61 -2.54
N VAL A 131 -17.18 -9.08 -3.79
CA VAL A 131 -18.36 -9.67 -4.42
C VAL A 131 -18.61 -11.09 -3.90
N ALA A 132 -17.60 -11.96 -3.96
CA ALA A 132 -17.73 -13.35 -3.54
C ALA A 132 -18.15 -13.50 -2.06
N PRO A 133 -17.58 -12.77 -1.08
CA PRO A 133 -18.01 -12.88 0.32
C PRO A 133 -19.46 -12.42 0.52
N LYS A 134 -19.89 -11.35 -0.18
CA LYS A 134 -21.29 -10.90 -0.14
C LYS A 134 -22.23 -11.97 -0.69
N MET A 135 -21.84 -12.66 -1.76
CA MET A 135 -22.61 -13.79 -2.31
C MET A 135 -22.66 -14.97 -1.32
N GLN A 136 -21.53 -15.34 -0.72
CA GLN A 136 -21.48 -16.41 0.29
C GLN A 136 -22.39 -16.09 1.48
N LEU A 137 -22.32 -14.86 1.99
CA LEU A 137 -23.16 -14.39 3.09
C LEU A 137 -24.65 -14.36 2.72
N ALA A 138 -24.99 -13.90 1.51
CA ALA A 138 -26.36 -13.88 1.03
C ALA A 138 -26.93 -15.30 0.84
N PHE A 139 -26.11 -16.24 0.35
CA PHE A 139 -26.49 -17.64 0.22
C PHE A 139 -26.74 -18.26 1.59
N LEU A 140 -25.79 -18.13 2.53
CA LEU A 140 -25.93 -18.60 3.90
C LEU A 140 -27.19 -18.08 4.60
N ARG A 141 -27.51 -16.79 4.44
CA ARG A 141 -28.73 -16.20 5.00
C ARG A 141 -30.02 -16.76 4.42
N ARG A 142 -30.01 -17.23 3.17
CA ARG A 142 -31.20 -17.71 2.45
C ARG A 142 -31.42 -19.20 2.62
N THR A 143 -30.35 -20.00 2.57
CA THR A 143 -30.42 -21.46 2.56
C THR A 143 -30.03 -22.09 3.90
N GLY A 144 -29.29 -21.36 4.74
CA GLY A 144 -28.65 -21.90 5.94
C GLY A 144 -27.38 -22.71 5.64
N GLU A 145 -26.95 -22.78 4.39
CA GLU A 145 -25.77 -23.53 3.95
C GLU A 145 -24.64 -22.60 3.50
N GLU A 146 -23.38 -23.01 3.69
CA GLU A 146 -22.22 -22.23 3.22
C GLU A 146 -21.97 -22.46 1.73
N LEU A 147 -21.85 -21.37 0.97
CA LEU A 147 -21.42 -21.44 -0.43
C LEU A 147 -19.89 -21.53 -0.50
N SER A 148 -19.38 -22.50 -1.26
CA SER A 148 -17.94 -22.63 -1.46
C SER A 148 -17.38 -21.38 -2.14
N ARG A 149 -16.12 -21.07 -1.84
CA ARG A 149 -15.43 -19.90 -2.42
C ARG A 149 -15.37 -19.97 -3.94
N GLY A 150 -15.06 -21.15 -4.49
CA GLY A 150 -14.99 -21.38 -5.94
C GLY A 150 -16.34 -21.18 -6.62
N ASP A 151 -17.43 -21.66 -6.00
CA ASP A 151 -18.78 -21.48 -6.56
C ASP A 151 -19.24 -20.02 -6.48
N ALA A 152 -18.87 -19.31 -5.42
CA ALA A 152 -19.11 -17.88 -5.29
C ALA A 152 -18.36 -17.08 -6.37
N VAL A 153 -17.09 -17.40 -6.63
CA VAL A 153 -16.30 -16.77 -7.69
C VAL A 153 -16.89 -17.09 -9.07
N MET A 154 -17.21 -18.36 -9.34
CA MET A 154 -17.84 -18.78 -10.60
C MET A 154 -19.17 -18.06 -10.84
N SER A 155 -19.97 -17.83 -9.80
CA SER A 155 -21.20 -17.05 -9.87
C SER A 155 -20.92 -15.56 -10.11
N ALA A 156 -19.88 -15.01 -9.47
CA ALA A 156 -19.50 -13.61 -9.62
C ALA A 156 -18.95 -13.30 -11.02
N VAL A 157 -18.21 -14.23 -11.63
CA VAL A 157 -17.65 -14.09 -12.98
C VAL A 157 -18.73 -13.81 -14.03
N GLN A 158 -19.95 -14.33 -13.86
CA GLN A 158 -21.07 -14.06 -14.78
C GLN A 158 -21.45 -12.57 -14.88
N PHE A 159 -21.01 -11.75 -13.91
CA PHE A 159 -21.28 -10.31 -13.86
C PHE A 159 -20.03 -9.47 -14.21
N VAL A 160 -18.89 -10.11 -14.49
CA VAL A 160 -17.66 -9.44 -14.93
C VAL A 160 -17.79 -9.15 -16.42
N LYS A 161 -17.52 -7.90 -16.81
CA LYS A 161 -17.62 -7.46 -18.21
C LYS A 161 -16.32 -7.70 -18.98
N ASP A 162 -15.20 -7.62 -18.29
CA ASP A 162 -13.89 -7.80 -18.86
C ASP A 162 -13.58 -9.29 -19.02
N GLU A 163 -13.22 -9.68 -20.24
CA GLU A 163 -13.00 -11.09 -20.60
C GLU A 163 -11.69 -11.61 -19.99
N ASP A 164 -10.64 -10.80 -19.92
CA ASP A 164 -9.34 -11.16 -19.36
C ASP A 164 -9.46 -11.40 -17.85
N VAL A 165 -10.19 -10.52 -17.15
CA VAL A 165 -10.49 -10.69 -15.71
C VAL A 165 -11.32 -11.96 -15.46
N ALA A 166 -12.34 -12.20 -16.29
CA ALA A 166 -13.21 -13.37 -16.17
C ALA A 166 -12.43 -14.67 -16.40
N GLU A 167 -11.62 -14.74 -17.46
CA GLU A 167 -10.78 -15.89 -17.78
C GLU A 167 -9.79 -16.17 -16.65
N PHE A 168 -9.10 -15.13 -16.15
CA PHE A 168 -8.15 -15.24 -15.05
C PHE A 168 -8.79 -15.80 -13.78
N LEU A 169 -9.97 -15.31 -13.39
CA LEU A 169 -10.72 -15.81 -12.24
C LEU A 169 -11.11 -17.29 -12.39
N LEU A 170 -11.56 -17.70 -13.58
CA LEU A 170 -11.96 -19.08 -13.87
C LEU A 170 -10.77 -20.02 -13.96
N GLU A 171 -9.60 -19.54 -14.36
CA GLU A 171 -8.38 -20.33 -14.47
C GLU A 171 -7.77 -20.60 -13.10
N HIS A 172 -7.70 -19.57 -12.24
CA HIS A 172 -6.90 -19.63 -11.02
C HIS A 172 -7.71 -19.80 -9.73
N PHE A 173 -8.99 -19.42 -9.72
CA PHE A 173 -9.79 -19.38 -8.48
C PHE A 173 -11.04 -20.28 -8.50
N VAL A 174 -11.38 -20.87 -9.65
CA VAL A 174 -12.43 -21.88 -9.74
C VAL A 174 -11.80 -23.28 -9.81
N PRO A 175 -12.20 -24.22 -8.94
CA PRO A 175 -11.63 -25.57 -8.94
C PRO A 175 -11.87 -26.27 -10.29
N ARG A 176 -10.81 -26.43 -11.09
CA ARG A 176 -10.86 -27.28 -12.29
C ARG A 176 -10.51 -28.72 -11.91
N PRO A 177 -11.36 -29.73 -12.16
CA PRO A 177 -10.98 -31.12 -11.97
C PRO A 177 -9.91 -31.50 -13.01
N LYS A 178 -8.63 -31.48 -12.63
CA LYS A 178 -7.53 -32.02 -13.45
C LYS A 178 -7.54 -33.55 -13.33
N PHE A 179 -8.09 -34.25 -14.31
CA PHE A 179 -8.17 -35.71 -14.32
C PHE A 179 -6.80 -36.34 -14.63
N ARG A 180 -6.14 -36.94 -13.62
CA ARG A 180 -5.04 -37.89 -13.84
C ARG A 180 -5.52 -39.32 -13.60
N VAL A 181 -5.70 -40.07 -14.69
CA VAL A 181 -6.00 -41.51 -14.62
C VAL A 181 -4.69 -42.28 -14.50
N ARG A 182 -4.31 -42.72 -13.28
CA ARG A 182 -3.23 -43.71 -13.09
C ARG A 182 -3.82 -45.11 -12.95
N GLN A 183 -3.50 -45.97 -13.90
CA GLN A 183 -3.87 -47.38 -13.87
C GLN A 183 -2.76 -48.16 -13.15
N ARG A 184 -3.01 -48.66 -11.94
CA ARG A 184 -2.09 -49.58 -11.24
C ARG A 184 -2.89 -50.77 -10.71
N ARG A 185 -2.59 -51.98 -11.21
CA ARG A 185 -3.13 -53.29 -10.76
C ARG A 185 -4.66 -53.30 -10.55
N GLY A 186 -5.43 -53.08 -11.61
CA GLY A 186 -6.88 -53.35 -11.63
C GLY A 186 -7.80 -52.37 -10.88
N ARG A 187 -7.28 -51.37 -10.17
CA ARG A 187 -8.07 -50.27 -9.59
C ARG A 187 -7.65 -48.93 -10.17
N LYS A 188 -8.61 -48.19 -10.74
CA LYS A 188 -8.44 -46.77 -11.09
C LYS A 188 -8.45 -45.97 -9.80
N ARG A 189 -7.35 -45.30 -9.46
CA ARG A 189 -7.34 -44.23 -8.44
C ARG A 189 -7.36 -42.90 -9.18
N ILE A 190 -8.30 -42.04 -8.79
CA ILE A 190 -8.36 -40.64 -9.20
C ILE A 190 -7.63 -39.87 -8.11
N SER A 191 -6.57 -39.15 -8.46
CA SER A 191 -5.87 -38.23 -7.56
C SER A 191 -6.06 -36.80 -8.06
N PHE A 192 -6.28 -35.89 -7.12
CA PHE A 192 -6.43 -34.46 -7.35
C PHE A 192 -5.11 -33.80 -6.95
N ASP A 193 -4.32 -33.36 -7.93
CA ASP A 193 -3.13 -32.54 -7.67
C ASP A 193 -3.42 -31.15 -8.23
N ILE A 194 -3.65 -30.18 -7.34
CA ILE A 194 -3.65 -28.75 -7.66
C ILE A 194 -2.31 -28.24 -7.13
N GLU A 195 -1.28 -28.21 -7.96
CA GLU A 195 -0.14 -27.36 -7.64
C GLU A 195 -0.60 -25.92 -7.86
N PRO A 196 -0.56 -25.04 -6.84
CA PRO A 196 -0.92 -23.65 -7.02
C PRO A 196 0.13 -23.01 -7.93
N GLU A 197 -0.26 -22.65 -9.14
CA GLU A 197 0.57 -21.78 -9.96
C GLU A 197 0.75 -20.45 -9.25
N GLU A 198 1.99 -19.94 -9.23
CA GLU A 198 2.29 -18.63 -8.64
C GLU A 198 1.69 -17.54 -9.55
N ILE A 199 0.50 -17.08 -9.21
CA ILE A 199 -0.26 -16.08 -9.98
C ILE A 199 0.20 -14.64 -9.72
N THR A 200 0.95 -14.40 -8.63
CA THR A 200 1.45 -13.08 -8.25
C THR A 200 2.63 -12.66 -9.10
N ASN A 201 2.73 -11.37 -9.40
CA ASN A 201 3.81 -10.82 -10.21
C ASN A 201 5.10 -10.72 -9.39
N PRO A 202 6.16 -11.51 -9.69
CA PRO A 202 7.39 -11.51 -8.90
C PRO A 202 8.16 -10.19 -9.01
N LYS A 203 7.92 -9.40 -10.07
CA LYS A 203 8.52 -8.07 -10.20
C LYS A 203 7.97 -7.11 -9.16
N ARG A 204 6.68 -7.23 -8.81
CA ARG A 204 6.02 -6.46 -7.76
C ARG A 204 6.63 -6.80 -6.40
N ASP A 205 6.70 -8.08 -6.07
CA ASP A 205 7.24 -8.54 -4.78
C ASP A 205 8.73 -8.18 -4.62
N ALA A 206 9.49 -8.23 -5.72
CA ALA A 206 10.89 -7.82 -5.72
C ALA A 206 11.10 -6.35 -5.33
N ILE A 207 10.10 -5.47 -5.51
CA ILE A 207 10.17 -4.07 -5.07
C ILE A 207 10.24 -4.02 -3.54
N LEU A 208 9.37 -4.75 -2.84
CA LEU A 208 9.39 -4.79 -1.37
C LEU A 208 10.63 -5.50 -0.84
N ILE A 209 10.99 -6.65 -1.41
CA ILE A 209 12.14 -7.45 -0.94
C ILE A 209 13.46 -6.67 -1.06
N LYS A 210 13.68 -5.99 -2.19
CA LYS A 210 14.92 -5.21 -2.41
C LYS A 210 15.02 -3.99 -1.49
N ASN A 211 13.88 -3.49 -1.00
CA ASN A 211 13.80 -2.28 -0.19
C ASN A 211 13.36 -2.56 1.26
N GLN A 212 13.46 -3.81 1.72
CA GLN A 212 12.94 -4.26 3.02
C GLN A 212 13.38 -3.41 4.22
N GLU A 213 14.60 -2.87 4.23
CA GLU A 213 15.12 -2.10 5.37
C GLU A 213 14.43 -0.73 5.51
N ILE A 214 14.25 -0.03 4.38
CA ILE A 214 13.58 1.28 4.38
C ILE A 214 12.07 1.10 4.55
N MET A 215 11.52 0.03 3.98
CA MET A 215 10.12 -0.36 4.13
C MET A 215 9.78 -0.72 5.57
N ALA A 216 10.62 -1.49 6.26
CA ALA A 216 10.39 -1.85 7.65
C ALA A 216 10.46 -0.65 8.61
N LYS A 217 11.20 0.39 8.22
CA LYS A 217 11.37 1.60 9.02
C LYS A 217 10.15 2.53 8.97
N PHE A 218 9.44 2.57 7.83
CA PHE A 218 8.37 3.56 7.60
C PHE A 218 7.01 2.93 7.30
N PHE A 219 6.98 1.70 6.78
CA PHE A 219 5.78 0.97 6.35
C PHE A 219 5.85 -0.52 6.74
N PRO A 220 6.07 -0.87 8.03
CA PRO A 220 6.22 -2.26 8.47
C PRO A 220 4.98 -3.11 8.16
N ASP A 221 3.78 -2.52 8.26
CA ASP A 221 2.50 -3.19 8.02
C ASP A 221 2.37 -3.70 6.58
N ILE A 222 2.92 -2.97 5.61
CA ILE A 222 2.85 -3.36 4.20
C ILE A 222 3.72 -4.60 3.97
N LEU A 223 4.90 -4.67 4.60
CA LEU A 223 5.72 -5.88 4.53
C LEU A 223 5.02 -7.07 5.19
N MET A 224 4.38 -6.87 6.34
CA MET A 224 3.65 -7.93 7.05
C MET A 224 2.45 -8.45 6.25
N ARG A 225 1.73 -7.58 5.55
CA ARG A 225 0.52 -7.97 4.81
C ARG A 225 0.82 -8.59 3.45
N GLU A 226 1.84 -8.08 2.76
CA GLU A 226 2.08 -8.40 1.34
C GLU A 226 3.12 -9.50 1.13
N LEU A 227 3.97 -9.82 2.12
CA LEU A 227 4.95 -10.89 1.99
C LEU A 227 4.37 -12.25 2.39
N SER A 228 4.70 -13.28 1.61
CA SER A 228 4.39 -14.67 1.99
C SER A 228 5.28 -15.14 3.14
N ARG A 229 4.87 -16.17 3.88
CA ARG A 229 5.69 -16.77 4.96
C ARG A 229 7.09 -17.20 4.51
N GLU A 230 7.24 -17.61 3.25
CA GLU A 230 8.54 -17.98 2.67
C GLU A 230 9.39 -16.75 2.37
N GLN A 231 8.77 -15.65 1.93
CA GLN A 231 9.44 -14.36 1.72
C GLN A 231 9.80 -13.68 3.04
N GLU A 232 8.96 -13.80 4.07
CA GLU A 232 9.23 -13.36 5.44
C GLU A 232 10.47 -14.05 6.02
N ALA A 233 10.64 -15.35 5.76
CA ALA A 233 11.83 -16.10 6.18
C ALA A 233 13.13 -15.63 5.50
N GLY A 234 13.03 -14.94 4.35
CA GLY A 234 14.14 -14.32 3.65
C GLY A 234 14.51 -12.91 4.15
N LEU A 235 13.70 -12.34 5.05
CA LEU A 235 13.93 -10.99 5.57
C LEU A 235 15.15 -10.95 6.50
N ARG A 236 15.89 -9.84 6.47
CA ARG A 236 17.14 -9.67 7.24
C ARG A 236 17.01 -8.56 8.28
N GLY A 237 17.64 -8.79 9.44
CA GLY A 237 17.94 -7.74 10.42
C GLY A 237 16.70 -7.00 10.93
N GLN A 238 16.67 -5.68 10.73
CA GLN A 238 15.60 -4.79 11.22
C GLN A 238 14.24 -5.09 10.58
N ALA A 239 14.19 -5.60 9.35
CA ALA A 239 12.94 -5.91 8.67
C ALA A 239 12.20 -7.09 9.29
N PHE A 240 12.93 -8.14 9.64
CA PHE A 240 12.36 -9.28 10.38
C PHE A 240 11.88 -8.86 11.78
N ALA A 241 12.66 -8.02 12.48
CA ALA A 241 12.30 -7.55 13.81
C ALA A 241 11.08 -6.59 13.83
N ALA A 242 10.82 -5.85 12.75
CA ALA A 242 9.67 -4.96 12.63
C ALA A 242 8.36 -5.72 12.41
N ILE A 243 8.40 -6.86 11.71
CA ILE A 243 7.22 -7.70 11.43
C ILE A 243 6.87 -8.63 12.59
N GLN A 244 7.79 -8.88 13.52
CA GLN A 244 7.54 -9.74 14.70
C GLN A 244 6.96 -9.01 15.92
N ARG A 245 6.76 -7.69 15.85
CA ARG A 245 6.15 -6.90 16.93
C ARG A 245 4.62 -6.93 16.82
#